data_AF-A0A1F9I7B6-F1
#
_entry.id   AF-A0A1F9I7B6-F1
#
_cell.length_a   1.000
_cell.length_b   1.000
_cell.length_c   1.000
_cell.angle_alpha   90.00
_cell.angle_beta   90.00
_cell.angle_gamma   90.00
#
_symmetry.space_group_name_H-M   'P 1'
#
loop_
_entity.id
_entity.type
_entity.pdbx_description
1 polymer ?
#
loop_
_entity_poly.entity_id
_entity_poly.type
_entity_poly.pdbx_seq_one_letter_code
_entity_poly.pdbx_strand_id
1 'polypeptide(L)'
;MIDPTDKQTAALPLEQPKRGRGRPSTGAAMTPAEKQRAYRQRLAEQKNNQVPEAKFGKVRSTAAERIEQLEQQLADAITRAELAEARADVMGNELAIIKAKLGKASATIVNIKTSNVTENKTLWDVESQVPGKHTWQKVAGYPWPNQEAAEEFARKMPNETHLRYRVVQVKAPK
;
A
#
# COMPACT_ATOMS: atom_id res chain seq x y z
N MET A 1 -5.51 -70.48 95.63
CA MET A 1 -4.42 -71.00 94.79
C MET A 1 -5.04 -71.39 93.47
N ILE A 2 -4.64 -70.76 92.36
CA ILE A 2 -5.21 -71.03 91.03
C ILE A 2 -4.65 -72.37 90.55
N ASP A 3 -5.51 -73.22 90.02
CA ASP A 3 -5.16 -74.57 89.56
C ASP A 3 -4.24 -74.47 88.33
N PRO A 4 -3.02 -75.04 88.36
CA PRO A 4 -2.08 -74.98 87.24
C PRO A 4 -2.57 -75.75 85.99
N THR A 5 -3.65 -76.53 86.09
CA THR A 5 -4.26 -77.24 84.96
C THR A 5 -5.51 -76.56 84.39
N ASP A 6 -5.97 -75.46 84.99
CA ASP A 6 -7.09 -74.67 84.46
C ASP A 6 -6.64 -73.83 83.26
N LYS A 7 -6.83 -74.40 82.06
CA LYS A 7 -6.58 -73.73 80.79
C LYS A 7 -7.75 -72.85 80.34
N GLN A 8 -8.91 -72.89 81.01
CA GLN A 8 -10.09 -72.12 80.62
C GLN A 8 -10.01 -70.67 81.10
N THR A 9 -9.33 -70.41 82.22
CA THR A 9 -9.14 -69.05 82.76
C THR A 9 -7.78 -68.42 82.41
N ALA A 10 -7.04 -68.98 81.45
CA ALA A 10 -5.79 -68.40 80.96
C ALA A 10 -6.06 -67.04 80.28
N ALA A 11 -5.50 -65.96 80.83
CA ALA A 11 -5.64 -64.62 80.28
C ALA A 11 -5.13 -64.53 78.83
N LEU A 12 -5.98 -64.07 77.91
CA LEU A 12 -5.58 -63.86 76.52
C LEU A 12 -4.45 -62.81 76.40
N PRO A 13 -3.42 -63.03 75.55
CA PRO A 13 -2.39 -62.03 75.31
C PRO A 13 -3.00 -60.81 74.62
N LEU A 14 -3.07 -59.68 75.33
CA LEU A 14 -3.47 -58.40 74.75
C LEU A 14 -2.37 -57.92 73.80
N GLU A 15 -2.52 -58.18 72.49
CA GLU A 15 -1.74 -57.51 71.45
C GLU A 15 -1.86 -55.99 71.64
N GLN A 16 -0.71 -55.31 71.63
CA GLN A 16 -0.62 -53.86 71.85
C GLN A 16 -1.57 -53.07 70.91
N PRO A 17 -2.11 -51.93 71.35
CA PRO A 17 -3.08 -51.19 70.57
C PRO A 17 -2.47 -50.70 69.25
N LYS A 18 -2.95 -51.24 68.12
CA LYS A 18 -2.70 -50.72 66.77
C LYS A 18 -2.96 -49.22 66.76
N ARG A 19 -1.92 -48.42 66.52
CA ARG A 19 -2.00 -46.96 66.43
C ARG A 19 -3.11 -46.58 65.44
N GLY A 20 -4.08 -45.78 65.90
CA GLY A 20 -5.19 -45.31 65.07
C GLY A 20 -4.68 -44.64 63.79
N ARG A 21 -5.31 -44.96 62.66
CA ARG A 21 -5.01 -44.33 61.37
C ARG A 21 -5.28 -42.82 61.47
N GLY A 22 -4.36 -41.99 60.97
CA GLY A 22 -4.53 -40.53 60.87
C GLY A 22 -3.76 -39.69 61.89
N ARG A 23 -3.02 -40.28 62.83
CA ARG A 23 -2.07 -39.50 63.65
C ARG A 23 -0.72 -39.44 62.91
N PRO A 24 -0.24 -38.25 62.50
CA PRO A 24 1.10 -38.15 61.96
C PRO A 24 2.09 -38.70 62.98
N SER A 25 3.06 -39.49 62.52
CA SER A 25 4.19 -39.89 63.34
C SER A 25 4.77 -38.62 63.95
N THR A 26 4.76 -38.52 65.28
CA THR A 26 5.38 -37.42 66.02
C THR A 26 6.82 -37.26 65.53
N GLY A 27 7.06 -36.33 64.62
CA GLY A 27 8.36 -36.23 63.94
C GLY A 27 8.55 -35.08 62.95
N ALA A 28 7.52 -34.29 62.60
CA ALA A 28 7.68 -33.16 61.68
C ALA A 28 6.93 -31.89 62.11
N ALA A 29 6.50 -31.80 63.36
CA ALA A 29 5.95 -30.56 63.88
C ALA A 29 7.12 -29.63 64.26
N MET A 30 7.31 -28.56 63.48
CA MET A 30 8.28 -27.53 63.85
C MET A 30 8.04 -27.06 65.28
N THR A 31 9.11 -26.94 66.04
CA THR A 31 9.05 -26.36 67.38
C THR A 31 8.57 -24.91 67.30
N PRO A 32 7.97 -24.34 68.37
CA PRO A 32 7.57 -22.94 68.37
C PRO A 32 8.72 -21.98 67.99
N ALA A 33 9.95 -22.29 68.40
CA ALA A 33 11.15 -21.52 68.05
C ALA A 33 11.49 -21.60 66.56
N GLU A 34 11.40 -22.78 65.95
CA GLU A 34 11.61 -22.97 64.51
C GLU A 34 10.57 -22.24 63.67
N LYS A 35 9.30 -22.28 64.10
CA LYS A 35 8.23 -21.51 63.46
C LYS A 35 8.52 -20.02 63.48
N GLN A 36 8.99 -19.50 64.62
CA GLN A 36 9.32 -18.09 64.75
C GLN A 36 10.55 -17.71 63.90
N ARG A 37 11.56 -18.58 63.82
CA ARG A 37 12.74 -18.38 62.96
C ARG A 37 12.34 -18.36 61.48
N ALA A 38 11.54 -19.33 61.04
CA ALA A 38 11.03 -19.39 59.67
C ALA A 38 10.18 -18.16 59.31
N TYR A 39 9.35 -17.69 60.26
CA TYR A 39 8.56 -16.47 60.07
C TYR A 39 9.44 -15.22 59.90
N ARG A 40 10.44 -15.04 60.76
CA ARG A 40 11.41 -13.93 60.65
C ARG A 40 12.20 -13.99 59.34
N GLN A 41 12.57 -15.18 58.91
CA GLN A 41 13.29 -15.38 57.66
C GLN A 41 12.43 -15.00 56.44
N ARG A 42 11.16 -15.44 56.38
CA ARG A 42 10.21 -15.03 55.32
C ARG A 42 9.99 -13.52 55.28
N LEU A 43 9.90 -12.88 56.45
CA LEU A 43 9.79 -11.41 56.54
C LEU A 43 11.05 -10.70 56.03
N ALA A 44 12.24 -11.22 56.32
CA ALA A 44 13.50 -10.66 55.82
C ALA A 44 13.63 -10.82 54.30
N GLU A 45 13.24 -11.99 53.77
CA GLU A 45 13.24 -12.27 52.33
C GLU A 45 12.23 -11.37 51.58
N GLN A 46 11.05 -11.13 52.15
CA GLN A 46 10.06 -10.22 51.56
C GLN A 46 10.55 -8.76 51.53
N LYS A 47 11.25 -8.31 52.57
CA LYS A 47 11.83 -6.95 52.60
C LYS A 47 12.95 -6.78 51.57
N ASN A 48 13.75 -7.82 51.33
CA ASN A 48 14.82 -7.79 50.34
C ASN A 48 14.31 -7.91 48.89
N ASN A 49 13.17 -8.56 48.67
CA ASN A 49 12.55 -8.70 47.35
C ASN A 49 11.62 -7.53 46.95
N GLN A 50 11.43 -6.54 47.82
CA GLN A 50 10.79 -5.29 47.40
C GLN A 50 11.74 -4.54 46.47
N VAL A 51 11.44 -4.61 45.16
CA VAL A 51 12.15 -3.84 44.15
C VAL A 51 12.07 -2.36 44.55
N PRO A 52 13.20 -1.65 44.67
CA PRO A 52 13.18 -0.28 45.19
C PRO A 52 12.36 0.62 44.27
N GLU A 53 11.33 1.25 44.84
CA GLU A 53 10.38 2.15 44.17
C GLU A 53 11.06 3.26 43.35
N ALA A 54 12.26 3.66 43.76
CA ALA A 54 13.14 4.58 43.05
C ALA A 54 13.49 4.13 41.61
N LYS A 55 13.52 2.82 41.32
CA LYS A 55 13.74 2.30 39.95
C LYS A 55 12.50 2.49 39.07
N PHE A 56 11.29 2.29 39.61
CA PHE A 56 10.05 2.50 38.87
C PHE A 56 9.74 3.98 38.66
N GLY A 57 10.10 4.85 39.60
CA GLY A 57 9.95 6.30 39.45
C GLY A 57 10.69 6.84 38.23
N LYS A 58 11.96 6.45 38.02
CA LYS A 58 12.76 6.85 36.85
C LYS A 58 12.22 6.32 35.52
N VAL A 59 11.73 5.07 35.52
CA VAL A 59 11.10 4.49 34.31
C VAL A 59 9.80 5.20 33.99
N ARG A 60 9.00 5.57 35.00
CA ARG A 60 7.75 6.33 34.80
C ARG A 60 8.01 7.76 34.30
N SER A 61 9.01 8.46 34.84
CA SER A 61 9.34 9.82 34.40
C SER A 61 9.84 9.84 32.95
N THR A 62 10.76 8.93 32.61
CA THR A 62 11.28 8.79 31.24
C THR A 62 10.21 8.35 30.24
N ALA A 63 9.29 7.48 30.66
CA ALA A 63 8.14 7.10 29.83
C ALA A 63 7.19 8.29 29.60
N ALA A 64 6.92 9.10 30.62
CA ALA A 64 6.07 10.29 30.50
C ALA A 64 6.68 11.34 29.56
N GLU A 65 7.97 11.65 29.72
CA GLU A 65 8.71 12.55 28.81
C GLU A 65 8.67 12.04 27.37
N ARG A 66 8.79 10.73 27.17
CA ARG A 66 8.74 10.14 25.84
C ARG A 66 7.34 10.23 25.23
N ILE A 67 6.30 10.03 26.02
CA ILE A 67 4.90 10.18 25.58
C ILE A 67 4.65 11.62 25.14
N GLU A 68 5.04 12.60 25.95
CA GLU A 68 4.89 14.02 25.62
C GLU A 68 5.62 14.40 24.32
N GLN A 69 6.86 13.92 24.15
CA GLN A 69 7.60 14.11 22.89
C GLN A 69 6.89 13.49 21.69
N LEU A 70 6.33 12.29 21.84
CA LEU A 70 5.60 11.63 20.75
C LEU A 70 4.30 12.36 20.40
N GLU A 71 3.59 12.88 21.40
CA GLU A 71 2.39 13.70 21.20
C GLU A 71 2.70 14.99 20.45
N GLN A 72 3.79 15.69 20.82
CA GLN A 72 4.27 16.88 20.11
C GLN A 72 4.64 16.55 18.65
N GLN A 73 5.39 15.45 18.43
CA GLN A 73 5.75 15.01 17.08
C GLN A 73 4.53 14.65 16.23
N LEU A 74 3.51 14.04 16.83
CA LEU A 74 2.24 13.73 16.15
C LEU A 74 1.49 15.01 15.78
N ALA A 75 1.39 15.98 16.68
CA ALA A 75 0.74 17.26 16.39
C ALA A 75 1.45 18.02 15.25
N ASP A 76 2.78 18.07 15.27
CA ASP A 76 3.58 18.68 14.21
C ASP A 76 3.44 17.94 12.87
N ALA A 77 3.33 16.61 12.90
CA ALA A 77 3.13 15.80 11.70
C ALA A 77 1.74 16.04 11.09
N ILE A 78 0.70 16.13 11.93
CA ILE A 78 -0.68 16.40 11.51
C ILE A 78 -0.76 17.78 10.86
N THR A 79 -0.26 18.83 11.53
CA THR A 79 -0.30 20.19 10.97
C THR A 79 0.46 20.30 9.65
N ARG A 80 1.58 19.60 9.51
CA ARG A 80 2.33 19.52 8.24
C ARG A 80 1.54 18.79 7.15
N ALA A 81 0.86 17.71 7.50
CA ALA A 81 0.03 16.95 6.56
C ALA A 81 -1.15 17.79 6.07
N GLU A 82 -1.89 18.45 6.97
CA GLU A 82 -3.00 19.34 6.64
C GLU A 82 -2.55 20.47 5.69
N LEU A 83 -1.39 21.08 5.96
CA LEU A 83 -0.83 22.12 5.11
C LEU A 83 -0.43 21.57 3.72
N ALA A 84 0.09 20.34 3.66
CA ALA A 84 0.44 19.69 2.41
C ALA A 84 -0.81 19.34 1.58
N GLU A 85 -1.88 18.87 2.21
CA GLU A 85 -3.17 18.62 1.57
C GLU A 85 -3.78 19.90 1.00
N ALA A 86 -3.81 20.98 1.79
CA ALA A 86 -4.28 22.28 1.31
C ALA A 86 -3.49 22.80 0.09
N ARG A 87 -2.17 22.58 0.07
CA ARG A 87 -1.32 22.91 -1.09
C ARG A 87 -1.64 22.04 -2.30
N ALA A 88 -1.87 20.74 -2.10
CA ALA A 88 -2.22 19.83 -3.17
C ALA A 88 -3.57 20.19 -3.83
N ASP A 89 -4.55 20.61 -3.03
CA ASP A 89 -5.86 21.07 -3.52
C ASP A 89 -5.74 22.35 -4.37
N VAL A 90 -4.96 23.32 -3.91
CA VAL A 90 -4.68 24.56 -4.67
C VAL A 90 -3.99 24.22 -5.99
N MET A 91 -2.96 23.38 -5.97
CA MET A 91 -2.27 22.95 -7.19
C MET A 91 -3.21 22.17 -8.13
N GLY A 92 -4.09 21.32 -7.60
CA GLY A 92 -5.09 20.60 -8.39
C GLY A 92 -6.01 21.54 -9.15
N ASN A 93 -6.49 22.59 -8.49
CA ASN A 93 -7.33 23.63 -9.10
C ASN A 93 -6.57 24.42 -10.17
N GLU A 94 -5.32 24.81 -9.92
CA GLU A 94 -4.49 25.52 -10.89
C GLU A 94 -4.23 24.66 -12.14
N LEU A 95 -3.91 23.37 -11.96
CA LEU A 95 -3.71 22.44 -13.06
C LEU A 95 -4.99 22.25 -13.88
N ALA A 96 -6.16 22.21 -13.25
CA ALA A 96 -7.44 22.15 -13.95
C ALA A 96 -7.68 23.39 -14.82
N ILE A 97 -7.39 24.59 -14.29
CA ILE A 97 -7.47 25.85 -15.04
C ILE A 97 -6.52 25.85 -16.24
N ILE A 98 -5.27 25.42 -16.04
CA ILE A 98 -4.25 25.37 -17.10
C ILE A 98 -4.68 24.39 -18.19
N LYS A 99 -5.15 23.19 -17.83
CA LYS A 99 -5.66 22.19 -18.79
C LYS A 99 -6.84 22.74 -19.59
N ALA A 100 -7.77 23.43 -18.95
CA ALA A 100 -8.91 24.04 -19.64
C ALA A 100 -8.46 25.14 -20.63
N LYS A 101 -7.50 25.98 -20.25
CA LYS A 101 -6.93 27.01 -21.14
C LYS A 101 -6.20 26.37 -22.33
N LEU A 102 -5.40 25.34 -22.09
CA LEU A 102 -4.68 24.60 -23.14
C LEU A 102 -5.65 23.93 -24.12
N GLY A 103 -6.71 23.30 -23.62
CA GLY A 103 -7.76 22.70 -24.46
C GLY A 103 -8.43 23.72 -25.37
N LYS A 104 -8.78 24.91 -24.84
CA LYS A 104 -9.34 26.01 -25.63
C LYS A 104 -8.35 26.50 -26.70
N ALA A 105 -7.09 26.71 -26.34
CA ALA A 105 -6.05 27.15 -27.28
C ALA A 105 -5.83 26.11 -28.39
N SER A 106 -5.78 24.83 -28.05
CA SER A 106 -5.64 23.72 -29.00
C SER A 106 -6.82 23.66 -29.98
N ALA A 107 -8.06 23.77 -29.47
CA ALA A 107 -9.26 23.81 -30.30
C ALA A 107 -9.24 25.00 -31.28
N THR A 108 -8.80 26.18 -30.84
CA THR A 108 -8.66 27.35 -31.70
C THR A 108 -7.63 27.12 -32.81
N ILE A 109 -6.47 26.51 -32.49
CA ILE A 109 -5.44 26.18 -33.49
C ILE A 109 -5.96 25.17 -34.52
N VAL A 110 -6.69 24.14 -34.08
CA VAL A 110 -7.31 23.16 -34.98
C VAL A 110 -8.30 23.85 -35.91
N ASN A 111 -9.18 24.70 -35.37
CA ASN A 111 -10.17 25.43 -36.16
C ASN A 111 -9.51 26.34 -37.22
N ILE A 112 -8.44 27.07 -36.87
CA ILE A 112 -7.70 27.94 -37.81
C ILE A 112 -7.04 27.10 -38.92
N LYS A 113 -6.47 25.94 -38.59
CA LYS A 113 -5.89 25.05 -39.60
C LYS A 113 -6.97 24.49 -40.52
N THR A 114 -8.12 24.08 -40.00
CA THR A 114 -9.21 23.57 -40.82
C THR A 114 -9.84 24.63 -41.72
N SER A 115 -10.02 25.86 -41.25
CA SER A 115 -10.60 26.96 -42.04
C SER A 115 -9.69 27.40 -43.18
N ASN A 116 -8.37 27.51 -42.92
CA ASN A 116 -7.38 27.81 -43.96
C ASN A 116 -7.27 26.70 -45.01
N VAL A 117 -7.54 25.45 -44.63
CA VAL A 117 -7.57 24.29 -45.53
C VAL A 117 -8.84 24.27 -46.40
N THR A 118 -9.95 24.86 -45.97
CA THR A 118 -11.21 24.85 -46.73
C THR A 118 -11.40 26.05 -47.67
N GLU A 119 -10.85 27.23 -47.37
CA GLU A 119 -11.18 28.45 -48.13
C GLU A 119 -10.33 28.70 -49.38
N ASN A 120 -9.16 28.07 -49.54
CA ASN A 120 -8.26 28.29 -50.70
C ASN A 120 -7.76 27.00 -51.38
N LYS A 121 -8.55 25.92 -51.34
CA LYS A 121 -8.10 24.59 -51.80
C LYS A 121 -8.09 24.47 -53.32
N THR A 122 -6.99 24.91 -53.93
CA THR A 122 -6.57 24.40 -55.23
C THR A 122 -6.10 22.96 -55.02
N LEU A 123 -6.91 22.02 -55.49
CA LEU A 123 -6.59 20.61 -55.43
C LEU A 123 -5.80 20.22 -56.68
N TRP A 124 -5.03 19.14 -56.59
CA TRP A 124 -4.23 18.66 -57.71
C TRP A 124 -4.54 17.18 -57.97
N ASP A 125 -4.96 16.84 -59.19
CA ASP A 125 -5.17 15.47 -59.62
C ASP A 125 -4.01 15.00 -60.51
N VAL A 126 -3.80 13.69 -60.55
CA VAL A 126 -2.86 13.05 -61.48
C VAL A 126 -3.65 12.30 -62.55
N GLU A 127 -3.36 12.61 -63.81
CA GLU A 127 -3.98 11.94 -64.96
C GLU A 127 -2.93 11.12 -65.71
N SER A 128 -3.35 9.96 -66.20
CA SER A 128 -2.55 9.09 -67.06
C SER A 128 -3.10 9.10 -68.49
N GLN A 129 -2.22 9.08 -69.47
CA GLN A 129 -2.62 8.95 -70.87
C GLN A 129 -2.97 7.49 -71.17
N VAL A 130 -4.14 7.26 -71.78
CA VAL A 130 -4.57 5.92 -72.19
C VAL A 130 -3.74 5.45 -73.39
N PRO A 131 -3.07 4.28 -73.33
CA PRO A 131 -2.29 3.76 -74.45
C PRO A 131 -3.11 3.66 -75.74
N GLY A 132 -2.53 4.14 -76.85
CA GLY A 132 -3.19 4.15 -78.16
C GLY A 132 -4.30 5.19 -78.34
N LYS A 133 -4.56 6.04 -77.33
CA LYS A 133 -5.51 7.16 -77.41
C LYS A 133 -4.84 8.47 -76.98
N HIS A 134 -5.38 9.59 -77.45
CA HIS A 134 -5.00 10.93 -76.99
C HIS A 134 -5.84 11.41 -75.79
N THR A 135 -6.53 10.50 -75.11
CA THR A 135 -7.37 10.80 -73.96
C THR A 135 -6.63 10.58 -72.64
N TRP A 136 -6.84 11.49 -71.70
CA TRP A 136 -6.31 11.40 -70.34
C TRP A 136 -7.39 10.89 -69.38
N GLN A 137 -7.01 10.04 -68.45
CA GLN A 137 -7.90 9.50 -67.42
C GLN A 137 -7.32 9.75 -66.04
N LYS A 138 -8.22 10.07 -65.10
CA LYS A 138 -7.83 10.24 -63.69
C LYS A 138 -7.30 8.93 -63.14
N VAL A 139 -6.13 9.00 -62.53
CA VAL A 139 -5.57 7.88 -61.78
C VAL A 139 -6.37 7.71 -60.50
N ALA A 140 -6.69 6.47 -60.13
CA ALA A 140 -7.43 6.17 -58.91
C ALA A 140 -6.69 6.71 -57.67
N GLY A 141 -7.36 7.58 -56.90
CA GLY A 141 -6.79 8.25 -55.74
C GLY A 141 -7.61 9.47 -55.30
N TYR A 142 -7.20 10.09 -54.20
CA TYR A 142 -7.75 11.36 -53.74
C TYR A 142 -7.04 12.54 -54.41
N PRO A 143 -7.74 13.66 -54.67
CA PRO A 143 -7.10 14.90 -55.05
C PRO A 143 -6.06 15.32 -54.01
N TRP A 144 -4.85 15.62 -54.46
CA TRP A 144 -3.73 15.97 -53.61
C TRP A 144 -3.84 17.41 -53.11
N PRO A 145 -3.41 17.67 -51.85
CA PRO A 145 -3.53 18.99 -51.24
C PRO A 145 -2.51 20.01 -51.77
N ASN A 146 -1.44 19.57 -52.43
CA ASN A 146 -0.42 20.44 -53.02
C ASN A 146 0.12 19.81 -54.33
N GLN A 147 0.73 20.65 -55.18
CA GLN A 147 1.29 20.22 -56.47
C GLN A 147 2.45 19.23 -56.27
N GLU A 148 3.30 19.47 -55.28
CA GLU A 148 4.49 18.64 -55.01
C GLU A 148 4.13 17.19 -54.68
N ALA A 149 3.10 16.93 -53.87
CA ALA A 149 2.68 15.55 -53.57
C ALA A 149 2.11 14.85 -54.81
N ALA A 150 1.39 15.58 -55.68
CA ALA A 150 0.90 15.04 -56.94
C ALA A 150 2.05 14.70 -57.91
N GLU A 151 3.08 15.56 -57.98
CA GLU A 151 4.28 15.32 -58.79
C GLU A 151 5.12 14.17 -58.25
N GLU A 152 5.29 14.07 -56.93
CA GLU A 152 6.03 12.96 -56.30
C GLU A 152 5.32 11.62 -56.56
N PHE A 153 3.99 11.59 -56.47
CA PHE A 153 3.20 10.44 -56.83
C PHE A 153 3.37 10.08 -58.32
N ALA A 154 3.30 11.07 -59.22
CA ALA A 154 3.52 10.85 -60.66
C ALA A 154 4.93 10.31 -60.97
N ARG A 155 5.97 10.71 -60.22
CA ARG A 155 7.34 10.18 -60.35
C ARG A 155 7.48 8.73 -59.88
N LYS A 156 6.68 8.31 -58.89
CA LYS A 156 6.70 6.94 -58.35
C LYS A 156 5.93 5.94 -59.21
N MET A 157 5.16 6.43 -60.19
CA MET A 157 4.43 5.55 -61.10
C MET A 157 5.37 4.82 -62.05
N PRO A 158 5.02 3.59 -62.45
CA PRO A 158 5.82 2.83 -63.41
C PRO A 158 5.88 3.58 -64.74
N ASN A 159 7.08 4.05 -65.09
CA ASN A 159 7.37 4.61 -66.41
C ASN A 159 7.50 3.46 -67.42
N GLU A 160 6.39 2.80 -67.73
CA GLU A 160 6.32 1.94 -68.90
C GLU A 160 6.44 2.82 -70.16
N THR A 161 7.07 2.29 -71.21
CA THR A 161 7.45 3.02 -72.45
C THR A 161 6.31 3.74 -73.18
N HIS A 162 5.05 3.54 -72.76
CA HIS A 162 3.85 4.10 -73.38
C HIS A 162 2.91 4.85 -72.42
N LEU A 163 3.22 4.90 -71.12
CA LEU A 163 2.41 5.61 -70.13
C LEU A 163 3.03 6.98 -69.85
N ARG A 164 2.21 8.03 -69.98
CA ARG A 164 2.57 9.40 -69.61
C ARG A 164 1.65 9.86 -68.49
N TYR A 165 2.22 10.50 -67.49
CA TYR A 165 1.49 11.08 -66.36
C TYR A 165 1.59 12.61 -66.41
N ARG A 166 0.51 13.29 -66.01
CA ARG A 166 0.51 14.75 -65.83
C ARG A 166 -0.23 15.14 -64.55
N VAL A 167 0.17 16.26 -63.99
CA VAL A 167 -0.46 16.86 -62.81
C VAL A 167 -1.36 18.00 -63.28
N VAL A 168 -2.60 18.03 -62.80
CA VAL A 168 -3.61 19.01 -63.22
C VAL A 168 -4.25 19.65 -61.99
N GLN A 169 -4.38 20.98 -62.02
CA GLN A 169 -5.09 21.70 -60.97
C GLN A 169 -6.60 21.51 -61.13
N VAL A 170 -7.27 21.13 -60.05
CA VAL A 170 -8.71 20.86 -60.01
C VAL A 170 -9.36 21.75 -58.97
N LYS A 171 -10.51 22.30 -59.32
CA LYS A 171 -11.31 23.10 -58.40
C LYS A 171 -11.99 22.16 -57.40
N ALA A 172 -11.90 22.47 -56.11
CA ALA A 172 -12.61 21.71 -55.10
C ALA A 172 -14.12 21.66 -55.44
N PRO A 173 -14.76 20.48 -55.33
CA PRO A 173 -16.21 20.38 -55.47
C PRO A 173 -16.87 21.30 -54.44
N LYS A 174 -17.86 22.09 -54.88
CA LYS A 174 -18.67 22.94 -54.01
C LYS A 174 -19.55 22.12 -53.08
#